data_AF-A0A7H8TBI8-F1
#
_entry.id   AF-A0A7H8TBI8-F1
#
_cell.length_a   1.000
_cell.length_b   1.000
_cell.length_c   1.000
_cell.angle_alpha   90.00
_cell.angle_beta   90.00
_cell.angle_gamma   90.00
#
_symmetry.space_group_name_H-M   'P 1'
#
loop_
_entity.id
_entity.type
_entity.pdbx_description
1 polymer ?
#
loop_
_entity_poly.entity_id
_entity_poly.type
_entity_poly.pdbx_seq_one_letter_code
_entity_poly.pdbx_strand_id
1 'polypeptide(L)' 'MSTAPDAVPEQPEPKAALVFDDPLDQQSSDDTDRGWGDRQGGGDSAADLKRFLDEKPPHHI' A
#
# COMPACT_ATOMS: atom_id res chain seq x y z
N MET A 1 -55.19 -20.28 5.34
CA MET A 1 -54.13 -20.63 4.38
C MET A 1 -53.07 -19.54 4.45
N SER A 2 -52.04 -19.69 5.30
CA SER A 2 -50.89 -18.77 5.28
C SER A 2 -49.78 -19.43 4.48
N THR A 3 -49.48 -18.88 3.30
CA THR A 3 -48.28 -19.23 2.55
C THR A 3 -47.13 -18.37 3.08
N ALA A 4 -46.04 -19.01 3.50
CA ALA A 4 -44.80 -18.33 3.84
C ALA A 4 -44.05 -17.98 2.54
N PRO A 5 -43.40 -16.81 2.44
CA PRO A 5 -42.72 -16.40 1.22
C PRO A 5 -41.54 -17.31 0.92
N ASP A 6 -41.42 -17.69 -0.36
CA ASP A 6 -40.30 -18.43 -0.95
C ASP A 6 -38.98 -17.66 -0.70
N ALA A 7 -38.02 -18.31 -0.05
CA ALA A 7 -36.70 -17.75 0.19
C ALA A 7 -35.91 -17.78 -1.13
N VAL A 8 -35.62 -16.60 -1.69
CA VAL A 8 -34.74 -16.47 -2.85
C VAL A 8 -33.33 -16.91 -2.43
N PRO A 9 -32.68 -17.85 -3.15
CA PRO A 9 -31.32 -18.25 -2.81
C PRO A 9 -30.36 -17.08 -3.04
N GLU A 10 -29.70 -16.62 -1.96
CA GLU A 10 -28.63 -15.64 -2.06
C GLU A 10 -27.48 -16.21 -2.90
N GLN A 11 -27.00 -15.44 -3.88
CA GLN A 11 -25.83 -15.85 -4.66
C GLN A 11 -24.60 -15.81 -3.74
N PRO A 12 -23.79 -16.89 -3.69
CA PRO A 12 -22.62 -16.94 -2.84
C PRO A 12 -21.61 -15.89 -3.31
N GLU A 13 -21.09 -15.09 -2.36
CA GLU A 13 -20.01 -14.17 -2.68
C GLU A 13 -18.78 -14.92 -3.22
N PRO A 14 -18.10 -14.37 -4.25
CA PRO A 14 -16.93 -15.01 -4.82
C PRO A 14 -15.83 -15.11 -3.77
N LYS A 15 -15.38 -16.33 -3.50
CA LYS A 15 -14.27 -16.60 -2.58
C LYS A 15 -12.96 -16.09 -3.19
N ALA A 16 -12.08 -15.57 -2.35
CA ALA A 16 -10.74 -15.22 -2.78
C ALA A 16 -10.04 -16.44 -3.41
N ALA A 17 -9.49 -16.26 -4.61
CA ALA A 17 -8.75 -17.32 -5.30
C ALA A 17 -7.31 -17.41 -4.77
N LEU A 18 -6.78 -18.62 -4.68
CA LEU A 18 -5.36 -18.86 -4.39
C LEU A 18 -4.56 -18.71 -5.67
N VAL A 19 -3.48 -17.92 -5.64
CA VAL A 19 -2.54 -17.74 -6.74
C VAL A 19 -1.30 -18.60 -6.48
N PHE A 20 -0.91 -19.42 -7.45
CA PHE A 20 0.23 -20.36 -7.36
C PHE A 20 1.36 -20.02 -8.34
N ASP A 21 1.27 -18.90 -9.04
CA ASP A 21 2.35 -18.39 -9.88
C ASP A 21 3.56 -17.98 -9.02
N ASP A 22 4.72 -17.78 -9.64
CA ASP A 22 5.92 -17.34 -8.93
C ASP A 22 5.64 -15.99 -8.24
N PRO A 23 5.78 -15.88 -6.90
CA PRO A 23 5.54 -14.63 -6.19
C PRO A 23 6.47 -13.48 -6.62
N LEU A 24 7.59 -13.78 -7.30
CA LEU A 24 8.55 -12.78 -7.78
C LEU A 24 8.29 -12.31 -9.21
N ASP A 25 7.36 -12.94 -9.94
CA ASP A 25 7.04 -12.56 -11.33
C ASP A 25 6.16 -11.30 -11.41
N GLN A 26 5.69 -10.78 -10.28
CA GLN A 26 4.86 -9.58 -10.20
C GLN A 26 5.52 -8.53 -9.31
N GLN A 27 5.50 -7.28 -9.76
CA GLN A 27 5.96 -6.15 -8.95
C GLN A 27 5.00 -5.91 -7.78
N SER A 28 5.51 -5.97 -6.56
CA SER A 28 4.75 -5.65 -5.35
C SER A 28 4.73 -4.14 -5.08
N SER A 29 3.81 -3.70 -4.22
CA SER A 29 3.82 -2.32 -3.72
C SER A 29 5.10 -1.98 -2.96
N ASP A 30 5.68 -2.98 -2.29
CA ASP A 30 6.87 -2.83 -1.44
C ASP A 30 8.14 -2.70 -2.29
N ASP A 31 8.10 -3.13 -3.55
CA ASP A 31 9.18 -2.91 -4.53
C ASP A 31 9.21 -1.49 -5.09
N THR A 32 8.21 -0.67 -4.75
CA THR A 32 8.19 0.74 -5.14
C THR A 32 8.58 1.62 -3.98
N ASP A 33 9.42 2.63 -4.23
CA ASP A 33 9.73 3.69 -3.27
C ASP A 33 8.54 4.64 -3.01
N ARG A 34 7.30 4.20 -3.31
CA ARG A 34 6.11 5.03 -3.15
C ARG A 34 5.93 5.36 -1.67
N GLY A 35 5.88 6.65 -1.36
CA GLY A 35 5.83 7.15 0.02
C GLY A 35 7.20 7.37 0.66
N TRP A 36 8.29 6.96 0.00
CA TRP A 36 9.67 7.29 0.39
C TRP A 36 10.12 8.48 -0.48
N GLY A 37 10.09 9.68 0.09
CA GLY A 37 10.56 10.90 -0.57
C GLY A 37 9.53 11.65 -1.42
N ASP A 38 8.41 11.02 -1.81
CA ASP A 38 7.33 11.72 -2.52
C ASP A 38 6.48 12.53 -1.52
N ARG A 39 6.81 13.82 -1.34
CA ARG A 39 5.98 14.74 -0.55
C ARG A 39 4.89 15.35 -1.41
N GLN A 40 3.63 15.14 -1.01
CA GLN A 40 2.51 15.88 -1.57
C GLN A 40 2.66 17.37 -1.25
N GLY A 41 3.03 18.15 -2.27
CA GLY A 41 3.37 19.57 -2.15
C GLY A 41 4.87 19.75 -2.33
N GLY A 42 5.27 20.18 -3.52
CA GLY A 42 6.66 20.31 -3.98
C GLY A 42 7.50 21.27 -3.13
N GLY A 43 7.86 20.84 -1.93
CA GLY A 43 8.97 21.39 -1.17
C GLY A 43 10.27 21.02 -1.87
N ASP A 44 11.16 21.99 -1.99
CA ASP A 44 12.44 21.87 -2.69
C ASP A 44 13.30 20.77 -2.05
N SER A 45 13.28 19.58 -2.67
CA SER A 45 13.99 18.40 -2.19
C SER A 45 15.50 18.64 -2.03
N ALA A 46 16.06 19.63 -2.74
CA ALA A 46 17.45 20.03 -2.58
C ALA A 46 17.71 20.73 -1.24
N ALA A 47 16.76 21.53 -0.75
CA ALA A 47 16.88 22.22 0.53
C ALA A 47 16.84 21.23 1.71
N ASP A 48 16.00 20.20 1.61
CA ASP A 48 15.94 19.14 2.62
C ASP A 48 17.20 18.28 2.66
N LEU A 49 17.73 17.88 1.49
CA LEU A 49 18.99 17.14 1.38
C LEU A 49 20.14 17.93 2.02
N LYS A 50 20.20 19.23 1.75
CA LYS A 50 21.20 20.11 2.34
C LYS A 50 21.12 20.12 3.87
N ARG A 51 19.91 20.21 4.45
CA ARG A 51 19.73 20.15 5.92
C ARG A 51 20.22 18.83 6.50
N PHE A 52 19.92 17.70 5.88
CA PHE A 52 20.39 16.39 6.36
C PHE A 52 21.92 16.24 6.33
N LEU A 53 22.58 16.82 5.33
CA LEU A 53 24.05 16.81 5.24
C LEU A 53 24.70 17.76 6.25
N ASP A 54 24.05 18.91 6.51
CA ASP A 54 24.57 19.94 7.41
C ASP A 54 24.27 19.63 8.90
N GLU A 55 23.23 18.84 9.19
CA GLU A 55 22.83 18.49 10.57
C GLU A 55 23.60 17.27 11.09
N LYS A 56 24.66 17.52 11.87
CA LYS A 56 25.38 16.45 12.58
C LYS A 56 24.52 15.86 13.69
N PRO A 57 24.42 14.52 13.81
CA PRO A 57 23.67 13.91 14.90
C PRO A 57 24.28 14.31 16.25
N PRO A 58 23.46 14.48 17.31
CA PRO A 58 23.86 15.10 18.59
C PRO A 58 24.91 14.32 19.40
N HIS A 59 25.45 13.24 18.84
CA HIS A 59 26.49 12.41 19.43
C HIS A 59 27.61 12.13 18.41
N HIS A 60 28.07 13.17 17.72
CA HIS A 60 29.43 13.17 17.20
C HIS A 60 30.36 13.58 18.35
N ILE A 61 31.15 12.65 18.88
CA ILE A 61 32.34 12.96 19.68
C ILE A 61 33.53 12.91 18.73
#